data_AF-A0A6J7EW59-F1
#
_entry.id   AF-A0A6J7EW59-F1
#
_cell.length_a   1.000
_cell.length_b   1.000
_cell.length_c   1.000
_cell.angle_alpha   90.00
_cell.angle_beta   90.00
_cell.angle_gamma   90.00
#
_symmetry.space_group_name_H-M   'P 1'
#
loop_
_entity.id
_entity.type
_entity.pdbx_description
1 polymer ?
#
loop_
_entity_poly.entity_id
_entity_poly.type
_entity_poly.pdbx_seq_one_letter_code
_entity_poly.pdbx_strand_id
1 'polypeptide(L)'
;MGREEEIEYAREHSIPVKGGTETAPYSIDDNLWGRSSEGRWIEDLEQPPLDDVFQLVTPPERAPDQPTVVNIGFEKGVPTSLDGEALGLIDLINRVADMAAANGVGILDHIEDRIVGLKVRDIYEIPAAAVILTAHRELERLVGTIHQNRFKESMDEQWAYLVYAGLWWEPLRTDLDAFMEESNSMVTGTIGIKLYKGSATVITRSSPHAVYDSQLATFSESGGLFRQTASPGFIELFSLQSRMAWQVRNQAAASEENAS
;
A
#
# COMPACT_ATOMS: atom_id res chain seq x y z
N MET A 1 -26.79 -3.43 24.13
CA MET A 1 -25.98 -2.89 25.22
C MET A 1 -25.13 -1.78 24.62
N GLY A 2 -25.43 -0.53 24.93
CA GLY A 2 -24.64 0.62 24.49
C GLY A 2 -23.60 1.04 25.52
N ARG A 3 -22.65 1.90 25.14
CA ARG A 3 -21.59 2.37 26.04
C ARG A 3 -22.11 3.07 27.31
N GLU A 4 -23.22 3.80 27.20
CA GLU A 4 -23.88 4.44 28.35
C GLU A 4 -24.42 3.40 29.33
N GLU A 5 -25.02 2.32 28.82
CA GLU A 5 -25.52 1.20 29.63
C GLU A 5 -24.36 0.44 30.30
N GLU A 6 -23.23 0.28 29.61
CA GLU A 6 -22.01 -0.34 30.17
C GLU A 6 -21.42 0.49 31.32
N ILE A 7 -21.38 1.82 31.16
CA ILE A 7 -20.90 2.75 32.19
C ILE A 7 -21.81 2.69 33.42
N GLU A 8 -23.13 2.70 33.22
CA GLU A 8 -24.07 2.64 34.33
C GLU A 8 -23.98 1.31 35.07
N TYR A 9 -23.91 0.21 34.32
CA TYR A 9 -23.66 -1.12 34.88
C TYR A 9 -22.38 -1.16 35.72
N ALA A 10 -21.28 -0.57 35.23
CA ALA A 10 -20.03 -0.49 35.95
C ALA A 10 -20.15 0.32 37.25
N ARG A 11 -20.92 1.43 37.25
CA ARG A 11 -21.20 2.21 38.46
C ARG A 11 -22.02 1.42 39.48
N GLU A 12 -23.13 0.82 39.04
CA GLU A 12 -24.01 0.01 39.89
C GLU A 12 -23.26 -1.13 40.59
N HIS A 13 -22.31 -1.74 39.88
CA HIS A 13 -21.54 -2.88 40.36
C HIS A 13 -20.15 -2.51 40.92
N SER A 14 -19.85 -1.21 41.06
CA SER A 14 -18.55 -0.71 41.54
C SER A 14 -17.34 -1.27 40.78
N ILE A 15 -17.49 -1.50 39.47
CA ILE A 15 -16.43 -1.95 38.58
C ILE A 15 -15.56 -0.72 38.24
N PRO A 16 -14.26 -0.72 38.58
CA PRO A 16 -13.40 0.42 38.33
C PRO A 16 -13.10 0.59 36.83
N VAL A 17 -13.46 1.75 36.26
CA VAL A 17 -13.18 2.11 34.86
C VAL A 17 -11.97 3.03 34.78
N LYS A 18 -10.91 2.57 34.09
CA LYS A 18 -9.68 3.34 33.89
C LYS A 18 -9.97 4.57 33.02
N GLY A 19 -9.66 5.77 33.52
CA GLY A 19 -9.96 7.05 32.84
C GLY A 19 -11.28 7.71 33.25
N GLY A 20 -12.06 7.08 34.14
CA GLY A 20 -13.35 7.61 34.59
C GLY A 20 -14.48 7.38 33.58
N THR A 21 -15.64 7.96 33.87
CA THR A 21 -16.88 7.74 33.11
C THR A 21 -17.43 8.99 32.43
N GLU A 22 -16.68 10.10 32.47
CA GLU A 22 -17.18 11.43 32.03
C GLU A 22 -16.98 11.71 30.55
N THR A 23 -15.99 11.09 29.90
CA THR A 23 -15.78 11.23 28.46
C THR A 23 -15.46 9.86 27.88
N ALA A 24 -16.20 9.47 26.85
CA ALA A 24 -15.90 8.24 26.12
C ALA A 24 -14.52 8.37 25.45
N PRO A 25 -13.51 7.53 25.79
CA PRO A 25 -12.27 7.48 25.02
C PRO A 25 -12.52 6.93 23.62
N TYR A 26 -11.57 7.17 22.71
CA TYR A 26 -11.52 6.47 21.43
C TYR A 26 -11.60 4.95 21.64
N SER A 27 -12.26 4.27 20.71
CA SER A 27 -12.06 2.83 20.55
C SER A 27 -10.74 2.64 19.82
N ILE A 28 -9.81 1.88 20.41
CA ILE A 28 -8.44 1.73 19.90
C ILE A 28 -8.15 0.24 19.79
N ASP A 29 -7.64 -0.16 18.62
CA ASP A 29 -6.94 -1.43 18.45
C ASP A 29 -5.49 -1.14 18.06
N ASP A 30 -4.54 -1.84 18.68
CA ASP A 30 -3.11 -1.56 18.58
C ASP A 30 -2.31 -2.87 18.61
N ASN A 31 -1.46 -3.05 17.60
CA ASN A 31 -0.62 -4.21 17.44
C ASN A 31 0.69 -3.84 16.70
N LEU A 32 1.55 -4.84 16.47
CA LEU A 32 2.85 -4.65 15.82
C LEU A 32 2.76 -3.96 14.44
N TRP A 33 1.67 -4.15 13.71
CA TRP A 33 1.53 -3.68 12.33
C TRP A 33 0.97 -2.26 12.22
N GLY A 34 0.21 -1.83 13.23
CA GLY A 34 -0.34 -0.49 13.30
C GLY A 34 -1.46 -0.37 14.33
N ARG A 35 -2.03 0.82 14.35
CA ARG A 35 -3.07 1.23 15.30
C ARG A 35 -4.27 1.81 14.55
N SER A 36 -5.47 1.44 14.95
CA SER A 36 -6.73 2.05 14.52
C SER A 36 -7.36 2.86 15.64
N SER A 37 -8.14 3.86 15.29
CA SER A 37 -8.90 4.67 16.22
C SER A 37 -10.26 5.04 15.63
N GLU A 38 -11.30 4.81 16.42
CA GLU A 38 -12.69 5.05 16.06
C GLU A 38 -13.43 5.81 17.17
N GLY A 39 -14.56 6.41 16.80
CA GLY A 39 -15.47 7.10 17.72
C GLY A 39 -15.11 8.56 18.02
N ARG A 40 -15.90 9.18 18.89
CA ARG A 40 -15.84 10.62 19.20
C ARG A 40 -15.98 11.45 17.92
N TRP A 41 -15.14 12.47 17.74
CA TRP A 41 -15.22 13.35 16.57
C TRP A 41 -14.92 12.65 15.24
N ILE A 42 -14.30 11.46 15.25
CA ILE A 42 -13.99 10.74 14.01
C ILE A 42 -15.28 10.43 13.24
N GLU A 43 -16.39 10.20 13.94
CA GLU A 43 -17.72 9.95 13.36
C GLU A 43 -18.31 11.17 12.62
N ASP A 44 -17.82 12.39 12.93
CA ASP A 44 -18.23 13.61 12.23
C ASP A 44 -17.36 13.84 11.00
N LEU A 45 -17.91 13.54 9.82
CA LEU A 45 -17.21 13.66 8.53
C LEU A 45 -16.84 15.10 8.16
N GLU A 46 -17.48 16.11 8.77
CA GLU A 46 -17.13 17.52 8.55
C GLU A 46 -15.99 17.99 9.47
N GLN A 47 -15.63 17.17 10.48
CA GLN A 47 -14.58 17.50 11.43
C GLN A 47 -13.21 17.02 10.93
N PRO A 48 -12.22 17.93 10.82
CA PRO A 48 -10.85 17.56 10.46
C PRO A 48 -10.18 16.76 11.59
N PRO A 49 -9.19 15.91 11.26
CA PRO A 49 -8.42 15.20 12.27
C PRO A 49 -7.80 16.13 13.32
N LEU A 50 -7.99 15.79 14.59
CA LEU A 50 -7.37 16.48 15.72
C LEU A 50 -6.17 15.68 16.25
N ASP A 51 -5.17 16.40 16.76
CA ASP A 51 -3.94 15.81 17.29
C ASP A 51 -4.14 14.85 18.48
N ASP A 52 -5.31 14.86 19.12
CA ASP A 52 -5.59 14.05 20.32
C ASP A 52 -5.81 12.56 20.03
N VAL A 53 -5.99 12.17 18.75
CA VAL A 53 -6.13 10.77 18.34
C VAL A 53 -4.79 10.08 18.10
N PHE A 54 -3.76 10.80 17.65
CA PHE A 54 -2.47 10.23 17.24
C PHE A 54 -1.59 9.90 18.45
N GLN A 55 -1.01 8.69 18.46
CA GLN A 55 -0.15 8.20 19.56
C GLN A 55 1.17 7.63 19.05
N LEU A 56 1.22 7.15 17.80
CA LEU A 56 2.41 6.54 17.22
C LEU A 56 3.16 7.54 16.34
N VAL A 57 2.47 8.20 15.42
CA VAL A 57 3.07 8.98 14.33
C VAL A 57 3.12 10.46 14.69
N THR A 58 4.30 11.08 14.49
CA THR A 58 4.46 12.52 14.67
C THR A 58 3.70 13.26 13.56
N PRO A 59 2.84 14.25 13.85
CA PRO A 59 2.17 14.99 12.77
C PRO A 59 3.16 15.56 11.76
N PRO A 60 2.90 15.47 10.45
CA PRO A 60 3.85 15.86 9.40
C PRO A 60 4.44 17.27 9.58
N GLU A 61 3.65 18.23 10.06
CA GLU A 61 4.07 19.60 10.33
C GLU A 61 5.15 19.69 11.41
N ARG A 62 5.14 18.74 12.36
CA ARG A 62 6.06 18.64 13.50
C ARG A 62 7.23 17.67 13.25
N ALA A 63 7.18 16.87 12.18
CA ALA A 63 8.27 15.97 11.81
C ALA A 63 9.54 16.75 11.42
N PRO A 64 10.75 16.13 11.45
CA PRO A 64 12.00 16.81 11.10
C PRO A 64 12.01 17.46 9.71
N ASP A 65 12.70 18.61 9.57
CA ASP A 65 12.95 19.26 8.28
C ASP A 65 14.09 18.61 7.47
N GLN A 66 14.79 17.63 8.07
CA GLN A 66 15.81 16.85 7.39
C GLN A 66 15.22 15.47 7.02
N PRO A 67 15.20 15.09 5.72
CA PRO A 67 14.73 13.76 5.33
C PRO A 67 15.61 12.65 5.90
N THR A 68 14.97 11.54 6.23
CA THR A 68 15.61 10.28 6.60
C THR A 68 15.61 9.34 5.39
N VAL A 69 16.70 8.61 5.17
CA VAL A 69 16.77 7.57 4.12
C VAL A 69 16.92 6.22 4.81
N VAL A 70 16.12 5.25 4.39
CA VAL A 70 16.18 3.86 4.85
C VAL A 70 16.30 2.94 3.65
N ASN A 71 17.14 1.92 3.74
CA ASN A 71 17.28 0.90 2.70
C ASN A 71 16.74 -0.43 3.24
N ILE A 72 15.68 -0.95 2.63
CA ILE A 72 15.08 -2.23 3.05
C ILE A 72 15.53 -3.31 2.07
N GLY A 73 16.18 -4.34 2.60
CA GLY A 73 16.54 -5.53 1.84
C GLY A 73 15.50 -6.63 1.99
N PHE A 74 15.24 -7.33 0.89
CA PHE A 74 14.28 -8.41 0.78
C PHE A 74 14.94 -9.68 0.25
N GLU A 75 14.48 -10.82 0.73
CA GLU A 75 14.74 -12.14 0.16
C GLU A 75 13.42 -12.86 -0.09
N LYS A 76 13.16 -13.21 -1.35
CA LYS A 76 11.91 -13.86 -1.78
C LYS A 76 10.64 -13.18 -1.24
N GLY A 77 10.59 -11.86 -1.33
CA GLY A 77 9.47 -11.04 -0.86
C GLY A 77 9.45 -10.74 0.64
N VAL A 78 10.28 -11.40 1.45
CA VAL A 78 10.35 -11.17 2.90
C VAL A 78 11.40 -10.10 3.22
N PRO A 79 11.10 -9.04 4.00
CA PRO A 79 12.12 -8.09 4.42
C PRO A 79 13.07 -8.74 5.45
N THR A 80 14.37 -8.68 5.19
CA THR A 80 15.42 -9.37 5.96
C THR A 80 16.53 -8.44 6.46
N SER A 81 16.62 -7.22 5.94
CA SER A 81 17.65 -6.28 6.35
C SER A 81 17.20 -4.81 6.26
N LEU A 82 17.85 -3.97 7.06
CA LEU A 82 17.65 -2.54 7.12
C LEU A 82 19.01 -1.85 7.14
N ASP A 83 19.26 -0.98 6.16
CA ASP A 83 20.54 -0.27 5.97
C ASP A 83 21.77 -1.19 5.95
N GLY A 84 21.59 -2.39 5.40
CA GLY A 84 22.63 -3.42 5.29
C GLY A 84 22.82 -4.29 6.54
N GLU A 85 22.15 -3.99 7.65
CA GLU A 85 22.12 -4.84 8.84
C GLU A 85 21.02 -5.91 8.70
N ALA A 86 21.37 -7.19 8.84
CA ALA A 86 20.40 -8.28 8.87
C ALA A 86 19.61 -8.25 10.20
N LEU A 87 18.28 -8.33 10.11
CA LEU A 87 17.39 -8.21 11.27
C LEU A 87 16.33 -9.32 11.25
N GLY A 88 15.91 -9.74 12.44
CA GLY A 88 14.67 -10.52 12.56
C GLY A 88 13.47 -9.65 12.16
N LEU A 89 12.43 -10.28 11.62
CA LEU A 89 11.26 -9.58 11.06
C LEU A 89 10.62 -8.59 12.06
N ILE A 90 10.48 -8.99 13.33
CA ILE A 90 9.89 -8.14 14.38
C ILE A 90 10.76 -6.90 14.63
N ASP A 91 12.08 -7.07 14.78
CA ASP A 91 13.00 -5.95 15.01
C ASP A 91 13.04 -5.00 13.80
N LEU A 92 12.98 -5.56 12.59
CA LEU A 92 12.90 -4.78 11.36
C LEU A 92 11.63 -3.93 11.33
N ILE A 93 10.46 -4.54 11.59
CA ILE A 93 9.17 -3.82 11.62
C ILE A 93 9.21 -2.69 12.65
N ASN A 94 9.68 -2.96 13.88
CA ASN A 94 9.78 -1.94 14.93
C ASN A 94 10.72 -0.79 14.53
N ARG A 95 11.93 -1.09 14.04
CA ARG A 95 12.88 -0.02 13.63
C ARG A 95 12.34 0.81 12.46
N VAL A 96 11.71 0.18 11.48
CA VAL A 96 11.08 0.91 10.37
C VAL A 96 9.90 1.74 10.87
N ALA A 97 9.07 1.22 11.78
CA ALA A 97 7.97 1.95 12.41
C ALA A 97 8.49 3.21 13.11
N ASP A 98 9.51 3.10 13.95
CA ASP A 98 10.08 4.22 14.70
C ASP A 98 10.57 5.35 13.77
N MET A 99 11.34 4.99 12.73
CA MET A 99 11.85 5.97 11.78
C MET A 99 10.74 6.60 10.93
N ALA A 100 9.76 5.82 10.48
CA ALA A 100 8.63 6.31 9.71
C ALA A 100 7.73 7.22 10.55
N ALA A 101 7.41 6.81 11.77
CA ALA A 101 6.61 7.56 12.73
C ALA A 101 7.26 8.92 13.09
N ALA A 102 8.57 8.95 13.31
CA ALA A 102 9.30 10.20 13.54
C ALA A 102 9.26 11.16 12.35
N ASN A 103 9.15 10.63 11.12
CA ASN A 103 9.03 11.41 9.89
C ASN A 103 7.56 11.70 9.49
N GLY A 104 6.60 11.33 10.34
CA GLY A 104 5.16 11.54 10.16
C GLY A 104 4.47 10.64 9.15
N VAL A 105 5.14 9.56 8.74
CA VAL A 105 4.65 8.63 7.70
C VAL A 105 3.65 7.64 8.29
N GLY A 106 2.57 7.37 7.56
CA GLY A 106 1.64 6.29 7.88
C GLY A 106 0.34 6.71 8.55
N ILE A 107 -0.01 8.00 8.57
CA ILE A 107 -1.34 8.46 8.97
C ILE A 107 -2.32 8.27 7.80
N LEU A 108 -3.46 7.63 8.07
CA LEU A 108 -4.59 7.52 7.13
C LEU A 108 -5.88 7.98 7.82
N ASP A 109 -6.65 8.82 7.14
CA ASP A 109 -8.04 9.14 7.47
C ASP A 109 -8.92 8.48 6.40
N HIS A 110 -9.67 7.44 6.78
CA HIS A 110 -10.27 6.52 5.82
C HIS A 110 -11.76 6.32 6.06
N ILE A 111 -12.54 6.37 4.97
CA ILE A 111 -13.92 5.86 4.96
C ILE A 111 -13.91 4.48 4.31
N GLU A 112 -14.37 3.48 5.03
CA GLU A 112 -14.39 2.09 4.57
C GLU A 112 -15.80 1.49 4.55
N ASP A 113 -15.98 0.48 3.71
CA ASP A 113 -17.20 -0.32 3.60
C ASP A 113 -17.08 -1.58 4.46
N ARG A 114 -17.78 -1.63 5.60
CA ARG A 114 -17.85 -2.83 6.44
C ARG A 114 -18.65 -3.93 5.76
N ILE A 115 -18.24 -5.17 5.99
CA ILE A 115 -18.93 -6.37 5.46
C ILE A 115 -20.41 -6.41 5.83
N VAL A 116 -20.75 -5.86 6.99
CA VAL A 116 -22.13 -5.74 7.47
C VAL A 116 -22.96 -4.64 6.76
N GLY A 117 -22.39 -3.98 5.75
CA GLY A 117 -23.06 -2.98 4.90
C GLY A 117 -22.99 -1.54 5.40
N LEU A 118 -22.20 -1.26 6.45
CA LEU A 118 -22.03 0.08 7.00
C LEU A 118 -20.84 0.79 6.38
N LYS A 119 -20.95 2.10 6.20
CA LYS A 119 -19.78 2.96 6.03
C LYS A 119 -19.34 3.48 7.39
N VAL A 120 -18.05 3.42 7.67
CA VAL A 120 -17.45 4.01 8.87
C VAL A 120 -16.26 4.85 8.48
N ARG A 121 -15.93 5.83 9.31
CA ARG A 121 -14.69 6.61 9.20
C ARG A 121 -13.79 6.21 10.35
N ASP A 122 -12.57 5.80 10.03
CA ASP A 122 -11.56 5.35 10.97
C ASP A 122 -10.22 6.03 10.68
N ILE A 123 -9.45 6.30 11.74
CA ILE A 123 -8.09 6.85 11.65
C ILE A 123 -7.09 5.73 11.90
N TYR A 124 -6.10 5.58 11.02
CA TYR A 124 -5.05 4.58 11.13
C TYR A 124 -3.65 5.21 11.25
N GLU A 125 -2.80 4.58 12.04
CA GLU A 125 -1.37 4.84 12.16
C GLU A 125 -0.59 3.55 11.81
N ILE A 126 -0.04 3.49 10.59
CA ILE A 126 0.60 2.29 10.02
C ILE A 126 2.04 2.56 9.51
N PRO A 127 2.93 3.12 10.34
CA PRO A 127 4.23 3.65 9.90
C PRO A 127 5.12 2.60 9.21
N ALA A 128 5.23 1.39 9.75
CA ALA A 128 6.01 0.33 9.13
C ALA A 128 5.39 -0.17 7.82
N ALA A 129 4.08 -0.43 7.83
CA ALA A 129 3.38 -0.94 6.65
C ALA A 129 3.49 0.02 5.46
N ALA A 130 3.32 1.33 5.71
CA ALA A 130 3.45 2.36 4.69
C ALA A 130 4.83 2.35 4.00
N VAL A 131 5.90 1.99 4.70
CA VAL A 131 7.26 1.94 4.13
C VAL A 131 7.54 0.57 3.51
N ILE A 132 7.28 -0.52 4.23
CA ILE A 132 7.62 -1.88 3.80
C ILE A 132 6.82 -2.27 2.55
N LEU A 133 5.50 -2.02 2.53
CA LEU A 133 4.66 -2.33 1.37
C LEU A 133 5.02 -1.46 0.16
N THR A 134 5.38 -0.18 0.37
CA THR A 134 5.87 0.68 -0.71
C THR A 134 7.18 0.15 -1.31
N ALA A 135 8.11 -0.28 -0.45
CA ALA A 135 9.37 -0.85 -0.89
C ALA A 135 9.18 -2.18 -1.63
N HIS A 136 8.41 -3.09 -1.05
CA HIS A 136 8.13 -4.41 -1.62
C HIS A 136 7.47 -4.31 -3.00
N ARG A 137 6.40 -3.52 -3.14
CA ARG A 137 5.72 -3.28 -4.42
C ARG A 137 6.64 -2.72 -5.49
N GLU A 138 7.59 -1.87 -5.12
CA GLU A 138 8.54 -1.33 -6.07
C GLU A 138 9.60 -2.36 -6.50
N LEU A 139 10.01 -3.24 -5.58
CA LEU A 139 10.90 -4.35 -5.92
C LEU A 139 10.21 -5.33 -6.88
N GLU A 140 8.94 -5.64 -6.65
CA GLU A 140 8.13 -6.46 -7.56
C GLU A 140 8.09 -5.87 -8.97
N ARG A 141 7.86 -4.54 -9.09
CA ARG A 141 7.89 -3.85 -10.40
C ARG A 141 9.21 -4.02 -11.14
N LEU A 142 10.32 -4.05 -10.42
CA LEU A 142 11.66 -4.19 -10.99
C LEU A 142 11.94 -5.61 -11.49
N VAL A 143 11.47 -6.64 -10.78
CA VAL A 143 11.78 -8.05 -11.08
C VAL A 143 10.68 -8.75 -11.88
N GLY A 144 9.46 -8.21 -11.88
CA GLY A 144 8.32 -8.75 -12.60
C GLY A 144 8.20 -8.21 -14.02
N THR A 145 7.69 -9.04 -14.92
CA THR A 145 7.30 -8.60 -16.26
C THR A 145 6.07 -7.69 -16.22
N ILE A 146 5.79 -6.97 -17.31
CA ILE A 146 4.57 -6.15 -17.45
C ILE A 146 3.28 -6.97 -17.21
N HIS A 147 3.28 -8.26 -17.54
CA HIS A 147 2.12 -9.13 -17.37
C HIS A 147 1.94 -9.57 -15.90
N GLN A 148 3.03 -9.93 -15.23
CA GLN A 148 3.00 -10.26 -13.80
C GLN A 148 2.55 -9.06 -12.98
N ASN A 149 3.15 -7.89 -13.20
CA ASN A 149 2.86 -6.68 -12.44
C ASN A 149 1.39 -6.23 -12.61
N ARG A 150 0.82 -6.37 -13.81
CA ARG A 150 -0.60 -6.05 -14.05
C ARG A 150 -1.57 -7.06 -13.44
N PHE A 151 -1.25 -8.36 -13.51
CA PHE A 151 -2.16 -9.39 -13.02
C PHE A 151 -2.17 -9.45 -11.48
N LYS A 152 -0.99 -9.30 -10.88
CA LYS A 152 -0.80 -9.42 -9.43
C LYS A 152 -1.61 -8.40 -8.63
N GLU A 153 -1.81 -7.18 -9.13
CA GLU A 153 -2.66 -6.18 -8.48
C GLU A 153 -4.07 -6.73 -8.15
N SER A 154 -4.70 -7.44 -9.09
CA SER A 154 -6.01 -8.06 -8.85
C SER A 154 -5.98 -9.21 -7.83
N MET A 155 -4.85 -9.92 -7.74
CA MET A 155 -4.66 -10.99 -6.75
C MET A 155 -4.44 -10.40 -5.36
N ASP A 156 -3.69 -9.31 -5.25
CA ASP A 156 -3.47 -8.59 -3.98
C ASP A 156 -4.79 -8.03 -3.44
N GLU A 157 -5.61 -7.42 -4.30
CA GLU A 157 -6.94 -6.92 -3.94
C GLU A 157 -7.85 -8.03 -3.42
N GLN A 158 -7.91 -9.16 -4.14
CA GLN A 158 -8.74 -10.29 -3.72
C GLN A 158 -8.25 -10.91 -2.41
N TRP A 159 -6.93 -11.06 -2.24
CA TRP A 159 -6.34 -11.58 -1.01
C TRP A 159 -6.66 -10.66 0.18
N ALA A 160 -6.47 -9.34 0.01
CA ALA A 160 -6.76 -8.34 1.04
C ALA A 160 -8.25 -8.33 1.41
N TYR A 161 -9.15 -8.44 0.43
CA TYR A 161 -10.58 -8.54 0.68
C TYR A 161 -10.95 -9.77 1.51
N LEU A 162 -10.40 -10.95 1.20
CA LEU A 162 -10.68 -12.16 1.99
C LEU A 162 -10.25 -11.99 3.46
N VAL A 163 -9.09 -11.38 3.70
CA VAL A 163 -8.61 -11.10 5.06
C VAL A 163 -9.52 -10.10 5.77
N TYR A 164 -9.84 -8.99 5.12
CA TYR A 164 -10.77 -7.98 5.65
C TYR A 164 -12.16 -8.57 5.95
N ALA A 165 -12.64 -9.49 5.11
CA ALA A 165 -13.92 -10.17 5.28
C ALA A 165 -13.95 -11.23 6.40
N GLY A 166 -12.85 -11.42 7.14
CA GLY A 166 -12.73 -12.46 8.16
C GLY A 166 -12.63 -13.88 7.59
N LEU A 167 -12.38 -14.00 6.28
CA LEU A 167 -12.30 -15.27 5.56
C LEU A 167 -10.86 -15.84 5.57
N TRP A 168 -10.20 -15.80 6.73
CA TRP A 168 -8.83 -16.30 6.88
C TRP A 168 -8.68 -17.79 6.52
N TRP A 169 -9.71 -18.60 6.83
CA TRP A 169 -9.70 -20.05 6.59
C TRP A 169 -10.32 -20.44 5.25
N GLU A 170 -10.62 -19.48 4.39
CA GLU A 170 -11.20 -19.75 3.07
C GLU A 170 -10.17 -20.40 2.13
N PRO A 171 -10.47 -21.54 1.46
CA PRO A 171 -9.54 -22.16 0.52
C PRO A 171 -9.00 -21.25 -0.58
N LEU A 172 -9.81 -20.34 -1.13
CA LEU A 172 -9.33 -19.39 -2.14
C LEU A 172 -8.13 -18.56 -1.65
N ARG A 173 -8.09 -18.20 -0.35
CA ARG A 173 -6.95 -17.48 0.23
C ARG A 173 -5.66 -18.31 0.15
N THR A 174 -5.75 -19.62 0.36
CA THR A 174 -4.61 -20.55 0.29
C THR A 174 -4.16 -20.78 -1.16
N ASP A 175 -5.10 -20.80 -2.11
CA ASP A 175 -4.76 -20.84 -3.54
C ASP A 175 -4.01 -19.56 -3.97
N LEU A 176 -4.44 -18.40 -3.46
CA LEU A 176 -3.75 -17.12 -3.67
C LEU A 176 -2.38 -17.09 -3.00
N ASP A 177 -2.21 -17.63 -1.78
CA ASP A 177 -0.89 -17.73 -1.13
C ASP A 177 0.11 -18.49 -2.01
N ALA A 178 -0.30 -19.58 -2.65
CA ALA A 178 0.57 -20.35 -3.54
C ALA A 178 1.01 -19.51 -4.76
N PHE A 179 0.11 -18.70 -5.32
CA PHE A 179 0.48 -17.73 -6.35
C PHE A 179 1.46 -16.67 -5.81
N MET A 180 1.20 -16.13 -4.61
CA MET A 180 2.05 -15.11 -4.00
C MET A 180 3.46 -15.62 -3.73
N GLU A 181 3.61 -16.84 -3.21
CA GLU A 181 4.90 -17.49 -2.96
C GLU A 181 5.71 -17.62 -4.27
N GLU A 182 5.09 -18.12 -5.33
CA GLU A 182 5.76 -18.25 -6.64
C GLU A 182 6.11 -16.88 -7.22
N SER A 183 5.20 -15.90 -7.12
CA SER A 183 5.46 -14.54 -7.61
C SER A 183 6.61 -13.86 -6.86
N ASN A 184 6.75 -14.15 -5.56
CA ASN A 184 7.78 -13.59 -4.71
C ASN A 184 9.14 -14.30 -4.84
N SER A 185 9.22 -15.43 -5.52
CA SER A 185 10.46 -16.23 -5.66
C SER A 185 11.67 -15.44 -6.18
N MET A 186 11.44 -14.40 -7.00
CA MET A 186 12.46 -13.51 -7.57
C MET A 186 12.54 -12.13 -6.90
N VAL A 187 11.70 -11.87 -5.89
CA VAL A 187 11.61 -10.57 -5.18
C VAL A 187 12.72 -10.50 -4.13
N THR A 188 13.96 -10.46 -4.61
CA THR A 188 15.17 -10.33 -3.79
C THR A 188 15.93 -9.09 -4.23
N GLY A 189 16.33 -8.23 -3.30
CA GLY A 189 16.97 -6.96 -3.62
C GLY A 189 16.87 -5.94 -2.49
N THR A 190 17.21 -4.69 -2.79
CA THR A 190 17.20 -3.58 -1.83
C THR A 190 16.54 -2.36 -2.44
N ILE A 191 15.63 -1.75 -1.68
CA ILE A 191 14.92 -0.53 -2.07
C ILE A 191 15.23 0.57 -1.05
N GLY A 192 15.73 1.71 -1.53
CA GLY A 192 15.92 2.90 -0.72
C GLY A 192 14.69 3.77 -0.72
N ILE A 193 14.19 4.11 0.46
CA ILE A 193 13.03 4.98 0.70
C ILE A 193 13.50 6.24 1.41
N LYS A 194 13.08 7.40 0.90
CA LYS A 194 13.19 8.69 1.58
C LYS A 194 11.91 8.97 2.37
N LEU A 195 12.05 9.15 3.67
CA LEU A 195 10.99 9.53 4.61
C LEU A 195 11.08 11.04 4.87
N TYR A 196 9.98 11.76 4.64
CA TYR A 196 9.95 13.20 4.83
C TYR A 196 8.54 13.73 4.96
N LYS A 197 8.23 14.38 6.09
CA LYS A 197 6.99 15.15 6.33
C LYS A 197 5.74 14.38 5.85
N GLY A 198 5.58 13.16 6.34
CA GLY A 198 4.45 12.28 6.00
C GLY A 198 4.57 11.46 4.72
N SER A 199 5.62 11.66 3.92
CA SER A 199 5.83 10.92 2.68
C SER A 199 6.90 9.83 2.82
N ALA A 200 6.63 8.66 2.25
CA ALA A 200 7.61 7.61 1.95
C ALA A 200 7.79 7.53 0.43
N THR A 201 8.94 7.98 -0.09
CA THR A 201 9.22 8.05 -1.52
C THR A 201 10.37 7.12 -1.90
N VAL A 202 10.19 6.23 -2.88
CA VAL A 202 11.29 5.42 -3.38
C VAL A 202 12.33 6.29 -4.09
N ILE A 203 13.60 6.12 -3.73
CA ILE A 203 14.74 6.84 -4.33
C ILE A 203 15.77 5.94 -5.01
N THR A 204 15.96 4.70 -4.57
CA THR A 204 16.93 3.77 -5.17
C THR A 204 16.37 2.35 -5.24
N ARG A 205 16.89 1.57 -6.19
CA ARG A 205 16.46 0.21 -6.50
C ARG A 205 17.67 -0.64 -6.85
N SER A 206 17.75 -1.84 -6.31
CA SER A 206 18.78 -2.82 -6.68
C SER A 206 18.22 -4.23 -6.55
N SER A 207 18.50 -5.08 -7.53
CA SER A 207 18.15 -6.50 -7.47
C SER A 207 19.05 -7.30 -8.39
N PRO A 208 19.52 -8.50 -7.98
CA PRO A 208 20.16 -9.45 -8.88
C PRO A 208 19.19 -10.06 -9.91
N HIS A 209 17.88 -9.87 -9.74
CA HIS A 209 16.83 -10.41 -10.62
C HIS A 209 16.07 -9.31 -11.37
N ALA A 210 16.64 -8.10 -11.44
CA ALA A 210 16.01 -6.99 -12.14
C ALA A 210 15.77 -7.35 -13.63
N VAL A 211 14.52 -7.19 -14.08
CA VAL A 211 14.15 -7.23 -15.50
C VAL A 211 14.39 -5.83 -16.09
N TYR A 212 15.61 -5.34 -15.87
CA TYR A 212 16.09 -4.05 -16.31
C TYR A 212 17.55 -4.16 -16.71
N ASP A 213 17.85 -3.69 -17.91
CA ASP A 213 19.23 -3.56 -18.40
C ASP A 213 19.44 -2.12 -18.91
N SER A 214 20.35 -1.40 -18.25
CA SER A 214 20.71 -0.03 -18.63
C SER A 214 21.21 0.08 -20.08
N GLN A 215 21.81 -0.97 -20.65
CA GLN A 215 22.26 -0.99 -22.04
C GLN A 215 21.11 -1.13 -23.05
N LEU A 216 19.98 -1.72 -22.64
CA LEU A 216 18.76 -1.77 -23.45
C LEU A 216 17.94 -0.47 -23.34
N ALA A 217 18.02 0.22 -22.20
CA ALA A 217 17.24 1.43 -21.93
C ALA A 217 17.93 2.75 -22.34
N THR A 218 19.24 2.71 -22.60
CA THR A 218 20.01 3.91 -22.97
C THR A 218 19.64 4.44 -24.36
N PHE A 219 19.81 5.75 -24.55
CA PHE A 219 19.74 6.40 -25.86
C PHE A 219 21.05 6.29 -26.67
N SER A 220 22.10 5.74 -26.06
CA SER A 220 23.36 5.42 -26.74
C SER A 220 23.22 4.14 -27.56
N GLU A 221 24.23 3.79 -28.38
CA GLU A 221 24.22 2.51 -29.09
C GLU A 221 24.08 1.35 -28.10
N SER A 222 22.99 0.60 -28.19
CA SER A 222 22.66 -0.52 -27.29
C SER A 222 23.54 -1.77 -27.52
N GLY A 223 24.69 -1.62 -28.20
CA GLY A 223 25.53 -2.74 -28.64
C GLY A 223 24.81 -3.79 -29.51
N GLY A 224 23.70 -3.43 -30.16
CA GLY A 224 22.87 -4.36 -30.94
C GLY A 224 21.89 -5.21 -30.13
N LEU A 225 21.79 -5.04 -28.81
CA LEU A 225 20.86 -5.77 -27.95
C LEU A 225 19.38 -5.40 -28.22
N PHE A 226 19.09 -4.13 -28.54
CA PHE A 226 17.75 -3.69 -28.92
C PHE A 226 17.66 -3.42 -30.44
N ARG A 227 16.80 -4.18 -31.14
CA ARG A 227 16.60 -4.02 -32.59
C ARG A 227 15.53 -2.97 -32.89
N GLN A 228 15.94 -1.71 -33.01
CA GLN A 228 15.04 -0.59 -33.35
C GLN A 228 14.29 -0.79 -34.69
N THR A 229 14.88 -1.53 -35.63
CA THR A 229 14.25 -1.84 -36.93
C THR A 229 13.03 -2.75 -36.84
N ALA A 230 12.81 -3.44 -35.71
CA ALA A 230 11.61 -4.24 -35.48
C ALA A 230 10.39 -3.38 -35.06
N SER A 231 10.61 -2.16 -34.56
CA SER A 231 9.56 -1.30 -34.00
C SER A 231 8.45 -0.94 -35.02
N PRO A 232 8.74 -0.55 -36.28
CA PRO A 232 7.68 -0.25 -37.25
C PRO A 232 6.72 -1.42 -37.50
N GLY A 233 7.26 -2.64 -37.64
CA GLY A 233 6.46 -3.85 -37.84
C GLY A 233 5.61 -4.19 -36.62
N PHE A 234 6.17 -4.04 -35.42
CA PHE A 234 5.42 -4.21 -34.18
C PHE A 234 4.26 -3.21 -34.08
N ILE A 235 4.51 -1.92 -34.33
CA ILE A 235 3.49 -0.87 -34.25
C ILE A 235 2.35 -1.12 -35.24
N GLU A 236 2.66 -1.51 -36.48
CA GLU A 236 1.65 -1.80 -37.50
C GLU A 236 0.71 -2.92 -37.05
N LEU A 237 1.27 -4.04 -36.57
CA LEU A 237 0.48 -5.19 -36.14
C LEU A 237 -0.25 -4.95 -34.82
N PHE A 238 0.41 -4.34 -33.83
CA PHE A 238 -0.15 -4.11 -32.50
C PHE A 238 -1.32 -3.11 -32.53
N SER A 239 -1.26 -2.09 -33.40
CA SER A 239 -2.29 -1.05 -33.50
C SER A 239 -3.45 -1.41 -34.45
N LEU A 240 -3.35 -2.51 -35.20
CA LEU A 240 -4.24 -2.80 -36.33
C LEU A 240 -5.73 -2.80 -35.94
N GLN A 241 -6.09 -3.54 -34.88
CA GLN A 241 -7.49 -3.63 -34.46
C GLN A 241 -8.04 -2.28 -33.95
N SER A 242 -7.24 -1.51 -33.22
CA SER A 242 -7.62 -0.18 -32.75
C SER A 242 -7.85 0.78 -33.92
N ARG A 243 -7.00 0.74 -34.95
CA ARG A 243 -7.16 1.54 -36.17
C ARG A 243 -8.43 1.17 -36.94
N MET A 244 -8.71 -0.12 -37.10
CA MET A 244 -9.94 -0.59 -37.74
C MET A 244 -11.19 -0.13 -36.97
N ALA A 245 -11.20 -0.29 -35.65
CA ALA A 245 -12.32 0.15 -34.82
C ALA A 245 -12.56 1.66 -34.91
N TRP A 246 -11.49 2.46 -34.92
CA TRP A 246 -11.59 3.91 -35.11
C TRP A 246 -12.16 4.27 -36.49
N GLN A 247 -11.70 3.62 -37.57
CA GLN A 247 -12.20 3.86 -38.93
C GLN A 247 -13.71 3.58 -39.04
N VAL A 248 -14.18 2.44 -38.53
CA VAL A 248 -15.62 2.09 -38.56
C VAL A 248 -16.45 3.14 -37.81
N ARG A 249 -16.01 3.58 -36.63
CA ARG A 249 -16.73 4.58 -35.82
C ARG A 249 -16.80 5.95 -36.50
N ASN A 250 -15.72 6.40 -37.14
CA ASN A 250 -15.72 7.70 -37.83
C ASN A 250 -16.46 7.67 -39.16
N GLN A 251 -16.41 6.54 -39.88
CA GLN A 251 -17.23 6.35 -41.07
C GLN A 251 -18.72 6.34 -40.72
N ALA A 252 -19.12 5.70 -39.62
CA ALA A 252 -20.50 5.74 -39.14
C ALA A 252 -20.94 7.18 -38.79
N ALA A 253 -20.13 7.91 -38.02
CA ALA A 253 -20.42 9.30 -37.66
C ALA A 253 -20.56 10.24 -38.88
N ALA A 254 -19.67 10.12 -39.87
CA ALA A 254 -19.75 10.90 -41.11
C ALA A 254 -20.95 10.51 -41.98
N SER A 255 -21.47 9.28 -41.83
CA SER A 255 -22.69 8.84 -42.52
C SER A 255 -23.94 9.46 -41.89
N GLU A 256 -23.96 9.59 -40.57
CA GLU A 256 -25.07 10.19 -39.81
C GLU A 256 -25.15 11.71 -40.01
N GLU A 257 -24.02 12.43 -40.04
CA GLU A 257 -23.98 13.87 -40.36
C GLU A 257 -24.46 14.20 -41.78
N ASN A 258 -24.24 13.29 -42.75
CA ASN A 258 -24.72 13.48 -44.12
C ASN A 258 -26.20 13.09 -44.29
N ALA A 259 -26.82 12.45 -43.29
CA ALA A 259 -28.22 12.03 -43.31
C ALA A 259 -29.16 13.00 -42.56
N SER A 260 -28.61 13.98 -41.84
CA SER A 260 -29.32 15.07 -41.14
C SER A 260 -29.30 16.37 -41.94
#